data_AF-A0AAN8LW60-F1
#
_entry.id   AF-A0AAN8LW60-F1
#
_cell.length_a   1.000
_cell.length_b   1.000
_cell.length_c   1.000
_cell.angle_alpha   90.00
_cell.angle_beta   90.00
_cell.angle_gamma   90.00
#
_symmetry.space_group_name_H-M   'P 1'
#
loop_
_entity.id
_entity.type
_entity.pdbx_description
1 polymer ?
#
loop_
_entity_poly.entity_id
_entity_poly.type
_entity_poly.pdbx_seq_one_letter_code
_entity_poly.pdbx_strand_id
1 'polypeptide(L)'
;MPELYTFLMERWALYHNLEYDSGEEKNPHLIFYNDKDEVVQTVPVKKMKVDEISSLLDSLGFYKRSQKGEEVPEEFQYFPLHAPRDEL
;
A
#
# COMPACT_ATOMS: atom_id res chain seq x y z
N MET A 1 16.68 9.17 3.58
CA MET A 1 15.31 9.44 4.07
C MET A 1 15.00 8.37 5.11
N PRO A 2 15.31 8.61 6.41
CA PRO A 2 15.23 7.58 7.44
C PRO A 2 13.83 6.98 7.59
N GLU A 3 12.79 7.82 7.65
CA GLU A 3 11.39 7.39 7.80
C GLU A 3 10.95 6.42 6.69
N LEU A 4 11.15 6.79 5.42
CA LEU A 4 10.81 5.92 4.31
C LEU A 4 11.56 4.59 4.36
N TYR A 5 12.85 4.62 4.73
CA TYR A 5 13.64 3.39 4.86
C TYR A 5 13.10 2.49 5.98
N THR A 6 12.76 3.06 7.14
CA THR A 6 12.12 2.34 8.24
C THR A 6 10.80 1.72 7.78
N PHE A 7 9.96 2.47 7.04
CA PHE A 7 8.73 1.92 6.47
C PHE A 7 9.01 0.72 5.56
N LEU A 8 9.98 0.82 4.65
CA LEU A 8 10.33 -0.25 3.71
C LEU A 8 10.86 -1.50 4.43
N MET A 9 11.66 -1.33 5.48
CA MET A 9 12.24 -2.45 6.24
C MET A 9 11.23 -3.14 7.17
N GLU A 10 10.32 -2.38 7.78
CA GLU A 10 9.48 -2.88 8.87
C GLU A 10 8.01 -3.09 8.49
N ARG A 11 7.47 -2.29 7.57
CA ARG A 11 6.01 -2.21 7.36
C ARG A 11 5.55 -2.54 5.95
N TRP A 12 6.35 -2.23 4.93
CA TRP A 12 5.98 -2.42 3.53
C TRP A 12 5.46 -3.84 3.26
N ALA A 13 6.22 -4.86 3.67
CA ALA A 13 5.89 -6.26 3.43
C ALA A 13 4.67 -6.79 4.23
N LEU A 14 4.09 -5.98 5.11
CA LEU A 14 2.87 -6.32 5.83
C LEU A 14 1.62 -5.91 5.05
N TYR A 15 1.71 -4.91 4.18
CA TYR A 15 0.58 -4.45 3.40
C TYR A 15 0.36 -5.35 2.18
N HIS A 16 -0.86 -5.87 2.04
CA HIS A 16 -1.28 -6.60 0.85
C HIS A 16 -1.43 -5.64 -0.33
N ASN A 17 -1.14 -6.11 -1.54
CA ASN A 17 -1.20 -5.31 -2.77
C ASN A 17 -0.36 -4.01 -2.76
N LEU A 18 0.73 -3.98 -1.98
CA LEU A 18 1.70 -2.88 -1.98
C LEU A 18 3.05 -3.37 -2.50
N GLU A 19 3.51 -2.79 -3.61
CA GLU A 19 4.78 -3.12 -4.23
C GLU A 19 5.79 -1.98 -4.08
N TYR A 20 7.07 -2.35 -3.99
CA TYR A 20 8.17 -1.39 -3.95
C TYR A 20 8.97 -1.49 -5.25
N ASP A 21 9.05 -0.37 -5.97
CA ASP A 21 9.90 -0.20 -7.14
C ASP A 21 11.12 0.66 -6.76
N SER A 22 12.32 0.11 -6.95
CA SER A 22 13.60 0.70 -6.56
C SER A 22 14.22 1.59 -7.66
N GLY A 23 13.39 2.33 -8.40
CA GLY A 23 13.86 3.22 -9.46
C GLY A 23 14.86 4.28 -8.97
N GLU A 24 15.63 4.87 -9.89
CA GLU A 24 16.61 5.94 -9.59
C GLU A 24 15.98 7.30 -9.19
N GLU A 25 14.67 7.32 -9.00
CA GLU A 25 13.85 8.50 -8.70
C GLU A 25 14.25 9.11 -7.34
N LYS A 26 14.66 10.39 -7.35
CA LYS A 26 15.07 11.11 -6.12
C LYS A 26 13.89 11.57 -5.24
N ASN A 27 12.67 11.39 -5.74
CA ASN A 27 11.43 11.79 -5.10
C ASN A 27 10.51 10.57 -5.00
N PRO A 28 10.45 9.90 -3.84
CA PRO A 28 9.60 8.74 -3.66
C PRO A 28 8.12 9.14 -3.58
N HIS A 29 7.27 8.33 -4.21
CA HIS A 29 5.82 8.50 -4.22
C HIS A 29 5.13 7.16 -3.97
N LEU A 30 3.93 7.22 -3.40
CA LEU A 30 2.94 6.15 -3.53
C LEU A 30 2.11 6.43 -4.78
N ILE A 31 1.97 5.41 -5.62
CA ILE A 31 1.17 5.45 -6.84
C ILE A 31 0.06 4.42 -6.68
N PHE A 32 -1.18 4.87 -6.76
CA PHE A 32 -2.35 4.02 -6.63
C PHE A 32 -2.95 3.77 -8.01
N TYR A 33 -3.23 2.51 -8.29
CA TYR A 33 -3.82 2.05 -9.54
C TYR A 33 -5.25 1.55 -9.30
N ASN A 34 -6.12 1.68 -10.29
CA ASN A 34 -7.41 0.98 -10.29
C ASN A 34 -7.27 -0.45 -10.84
N ASP A 35 -8.40 -1.13 -10.98
CA ASP A 35 -8.54 -2.47 -11.54
C ASP A 35 -8.17 -2.58 -13.04
N LYS A 36 -7.96 -1.45 -13.71
CA LYS A 36 -7.55 -1.35 -15.12
C LYS A 36 -6.09 -0.91 -15.28
N ASP A 37 -5.31 -0.95 -14.20
CA ASP A 37 -3.92 -0.48 -14.14
C ASP A 37 -3.76 1.01 -14.47
N GLU A 38 -4.80 1.82 -14.30
CA GLU A 38 -4.74 3.27 -14.50
C GLU A 38 -4.38 3.97 -13.18
N VAL A 39 -3.46 4.92 -13.23
CA VAL A 39 -3.08 5.73 -12.06
C VAL A 39 -4.26 6.61 -11.64
N VAL A 40 -4.80 6.35 -10.45
CA VAL A 40 -5.89 7.15 -9.86
C VAL A 40 -5.36 8.24 -8.92
N GLN A 41 -4.21 8.01 -8.29
CA GLN A 41 -3.64 8.96 -7.34
C GLN A 41 -2.12 8.78 -7.21
N THR A 42 -1.42 9.88 -6.99
CA THR A 42 0.02 9.89 -6.66
C THR A 42 0.27 10.78 -5.44
N VAL A 43 0.96 10.25 -4.43
CA VAL A 43 1.21 10.96 -3.17
C VAL A 43 2.72 10.99 -2.89
N PRO A 44 3.34 12.18 -2.76
CA PRO A 44 4.75 12.28 -2.40
C PRO A 44 4.98 11.92 -0.93
N VAL A 45 5.83 10.92 -0.68
CA VAL A 45 6.08 10.41 0.69
C VAL A 45 7.40 10.89 1.30
N LYS A 46 8.18 11.67 0.55
CA LYS A 46 9.53 12.15 0.94
C LYS A 46 9.61 12.82 2.32
N LYS A 47 8.54 13.50 2.74
CA LYS A 47 8.46 14.23 4.02
C LYS A 47 7.51 13.57 5.04
N MET A 48 6.89 12.46 4.69
CA MET A 48 5.96 11.75 5.57
C MET A 48 6.73 10.90 6.58
N LYS A 49 6.19 10.79 7.79
CA LYS A 49 6.63 9.84 8.80
C LYS A 49 6.12 8.44 8.50
N VAL A 50 6.76 7.42 9.07
CA VAL A 50 6.33 6.02 8.92
C VAL A 50 4.85 5.85 9.29
N ASP A 51 4.39 6.46 10.38
CA ASP A 51 3.00 6.35 10.84
C ASP A 51 2.02 7.06 9.91
N GLU A 52 2.41 8.17 9.28
CA GLU A 52 1.55 8.88 8.32
C GLU A 52 1.35 8.06 7.05
N ILE A 53 2.39 7.37 6.58
CA ILE A 53 2.31 6.46 5.45
C ILE A 53 1.37 5.29 5.79
N SER A 54 1.55 4.69 6.96
CA SER A 54 0.66 3.61 7.45
C SER A 54 -0.79 4.08 7.56
N SER A 55 -1.05 5.22 8.20
CA SER A 55 -2.41 5.74 8.36
C SER A 55 -3.08 6.06 7.03
N LEU A 56 -2.32 6.54 6.03
CA LEU A 56 -2.85 6.74 4.69
C LEU A 56 -3.33 5.41 4.07
N LEU A 57 -2.47 4.39 4.08
CA LEU A 57 -2.81 3.07 3.54
C LEU A 57 -4.01 2.45 4.26
N ASP A 58 -4.03 2.52 5.59
CA ASP A 58 -5.13 2.03 6.41
C ASP A 58 -6.44 2.76 6.06
N SER A 59 -6.39 4.08 5.87
CA SER A 59 -7.58 4.88 5.50
C SER A 59 -8.12 4.58 4.10
N LEU A 60 -7.25 4.12 3.19
CA LEU A 60 -7.60 3.70 1.84
C LEU A 60 -8.10 2.24 1.79
N GLY A 61 -8.13 1.55 2.93
CA GLY A 61 -8.60 0.18 3.03
C GLY A 61 -7.57 -0.87 2.61
N PHE A 62 -6.28 -0.56 2.63
CA PHE A 62 -5.26 -1.59 2.43
C PHE A 62 -5.25 -2.56 3.61
N TYR A 63 -5.32 -3.85 3.31
CA TYR A 63 -5.20 -4.87 4.34
C TYR A 63 -3.75 -4.98 4.83
N LYS A 64 -3.58 -4.94 6.15
CA LYS A 64 -2.28 -5.12 6.82
C LYS A 64 -2.26 -6.46 7.54
N ARG A 65 -1.33 -7.32 7.14
CA ARG A 65 -1.04 -8.60 7.79
C ARG A 65 -0.45 -8.39 9.18
N SER A 66 -0.67 -9.34 10.08
CA SER A 66 -0.05 -9.32 11.41
C SER A 66 1.44 -9.66 11.32
N GLN A 67 1.80 -10.53 10.37
CA GLN A 67 3.18 -10.92 10.11
C GLN A 67 3.48 -11.09 8.61
N LYS A 68 4.76 -10.92 8.24
CA LYS A 68 5.20 -11.12 6.86
C LYS A 68 5.01 -12.58 6.44
N GLY A 69 4.41 -12.78 5.27
CA GLY A 69 4.16 -14.11 4.70
C GLY A 69 2.91 -14.81 5.23
N GLU A 70 2.14 -14.17 6.11
CA GLU A 70 0.80 -14.63 6.47
C GLU A 70 -0.12 -14.65 5.24
N GLU A 71 -0.96 -15.68 5.14
CA GLU A 71 -2.01 -15.74 4.13
C GLU A 71 -3.02 -14.61 4.35
N VAL A 72 -3.49 -14.02 3.25
CA VAL A 72 -4.54 -13.01 3.31
C VAL A 72 -5.88 -13.73 3.34
N PRO A 73 -6.72 -13.48 4.38
CA PRO A 73 -8.06 -14.06 4.44
C PRO A 73 -8.87 -13.75 3.18
N GLU A 74 -9.75 -14.67 2.79
CA GLU A 74 -10.55 -14.59 1.55
C GLU A 74 -11.31 -13.26 1.44
N GLU A 75 -11.85 -12.77 2.55
CA GLU A 75 -12.58 -11.49 2.62
C GLU A 75 -11.74 -10.25 2.26
N PHE A 76 -10.40 -10.34 2.36
CA PHE A 76 -9.48 -9.24 2.11
C PHE A 76 -8.62 -9.43 0.85
N GLN A 77 -8.78 -10.53 0.10
CA GLN A 77 -7.93 -10.82 -1.06
C GLN A 77 -7.99 -9.72 -2.13
N TYR A 78 -9.16 -9.11 -2.29
CA TYR A 78 -9.39 -8.07 -3.30
C TYR A 78 -9.09 -6.66 -2.76
N PHE A 79 -8.96 -6.46 -1.44
CA PHE A 79 -8.73 -5.14 -0.86
C PHE A 79 -7.44 -4.51 -1.40
N PRO A 80 -7.38 -3.17 -1.58
CA PRO A 80 -8.41 -2.19 -1.26
C PRO A 80 -9.54 -2.11 -2.31
N LEU A 81 -9.43 -2.83 -3.42
CA LEU A 81 -10.53 -2.92 -4.37
C LEU A 81 -11.65 -3.71 -3.69
N HIS A 82 -12.86 -3.17 -3.69
CA HIS A 82 -13.99 -4.01 -3.36
C HIS A 82 -14.11 -5.03 -4.49
N ALA A 83 -14.17 -6.32 -4.15
CA ALA A 83 -14.68 -7.31 -5.08
C ALA A 83 -15.97 -6.74 -5.67
N PRO A 84 -16.24 -6.88 -6.99
CA PRO A 84 -17.54 -6.51 -7.52
C PRO A 84 -18.55 -7.20 -6.61
N ARG A 85 -19.27 -6.40 -5.81
CA ARG A 85 -20.44 -6.91 -5.10
C ARG A 85 -21.25 -7.46 -6.24
N ASP A 86 -21.43 -8.77 -6.28
CA ASP A 86 -22.52 -9.36 -7.05
C ASP A 86 -23.75 -8.59 -6.59
N GLU A 87 -24.16 -7.61 -7.40
CA GLU A 87 -25.44 -6.95 -7.28
C GLU A 87 -26.47 -8.03 -7.58
N LEU A 88 -26.81 -8.79 -6.53
CA LEU A 88 -27.92 -9.75 -6.50
C LEU A 88 -29.25 -9.02 -6.72
#